data_AF-A0A971WJI4-F1
#
_entry.id   AF-A0A971WJI4-F1
#
_cell.length_a   1.000
_cell.length_b   1.000
_cell.length_c   1.000
_cell.angle_alpha   90.00
_cell.angle_beta   90.00
_cell.angle_gamma   90.00
#
_symmetry.space_group_name_H-M   'P 1'
#
loop_
_entity.id
_entity.type
_entity.pdbx_description
1 polymer ?
#
loop_
_entity_poly.entity_id
_entity_poly.type
_entity_poly.pdbx_seq_one_letter_code
_entity_poly.pdbx_strand_id
1 'polypeptide(L)'
;MLKPGGFLILGFIARDGFIGQKYSKDKLQNVFYRDATFYSPGEVKQYLQQANFSHFEFRQTLFNPLENIKAVEPVKEGYGEGSFVVLRAQKLENNEYKP
;
A
#
# COMPACT_ATOMS: atom_id res chain seq x y z
N MET A 1 -7.67 -14.45 -11.67
CA MET A 1 -6.20 -14.51 -11.57
C MET A 1 -5.58 -13.53 -12.56
N LEU A 2 -4.47 -12.87 -12.21
CA LEU A 2 -3.71 -12.02 -13.14
C LEU A 2 -2.89 -12.89 -14.10
N LYS A 3 -2.90 -12.55 -15.39
CA LYS A 3 -2.01 -13.18 -16.38
C LYS A 3 -0.55 -12.72 -16.13
N PRO A 4 0.46 -13.53 -16.51
CA PRO A 4 1.84 -13.07 -16.53
C PRO A 4 2.00 -11.77 -17.32
N GLY A 5 2.88 -10.89 -16.83
CA GLY A 5 3.07 -9.54 -17.36
C GLY A 5 2.00 -8.53 -16.94
N GLY A 6 0.87 -8.97 -16.39
CA GLY A 6 -0.20 -8.11 -15.87
C GLY A 6 0.19 -7.37 -14.60
N PHE A 7 -0.50 -6.26 -14.32
CA PHE A 7 -0.21 -5.40 -13.17
C PHE A 7 -1.28 -5.48 -12.08
N LEU A 8 -0.84 -5.44 -10.84
CA LEU A 8 -1.65 -5.24 -9.65
C LEU A 8 -1.40 -3.82 -9.14
N ILE A 9 -2.48 -3.06 -8.90
CA ILE A 9 -2.44 -1.74 -8.26
C ILE A 9 -3.11 -1.87 -6.89
N LEU A 10 -2.39 -1.56 -5.82
CA LEU A 10 -2.87 -1.61 -4.44
C LEU A 10 -2.74 -0.25 -3.79
N GLY A 11 -3.87 0.32 -3.36
CA GLY A 11 -3.92 1.52 -2.53
C GLY A 11 -4.26 1.16 -1.09
N PHE A 12 -3.48 1.65 -0.13
CA PHE A 12 -3.71 1.37 1.29
C PHE A 12 -3.18 2.50 2.19
N ILE A 13 -3.71 2.56 3.41
CA ILE A 13 -3.19 3.43 4.46
C ILE A 13 -1.97 2.76 5.08
N ALA A 14 -0.80 3.37 4.94
CA ALA A 14 0.44 2.87 5.51
C ALA A 14 0.38 2.96 7.03
N ARG A 15 0.67 1.83 7.73
CA ARG A 15 0.66 1.75 9.20
C ARG A 15 1.53 2.82 9.86
N ASP A 16 2.65 3.09 9.24
CA ASP A 16 3.73 3.99 9.64
C ASP A 16 3.42 5.46 9.37
N GLY A 17 2.44 5.78 8.51
CA GLY A 17 1.98 7.15 8.28
C GLY A 17 1.14 7.70 9.43
N PHE A 18 1.04 9.03 9.53
CA PHE A 18 0.30 9.73 10.60
C PHE A 18 -1.15 9.23 10.73
N ILE A 19 -1.87 9.10 9.62
CA ILE A 19 -3.26 8.62 9.62
C ILE A 19 -3.34 7.15 10.02
N GLY A 20 -2.41 6.31 9.52
CA GLY A 20 -2.36 4.89 9.87
C GLY A 20 -2.10 4.67 11.36
N GLN A 21 -1.19 5.43 11.96
CA GLN A 21 -0.94 5.38 13.40
C GLN A 21 -2.15 5.85 14.21
N LYS A 22 -2.83 6.93 13.78
CA LYS A 22 -4.05 7.42 14.43
C LYS A 22 -5.15 6.36 14.41
N TYR A 23 -5.47 5.82 13.23
CA TYR A 23 -6.51 4.81 13.11
C TYR A 23 -6.14 3.49 13.79
N SER A 24 -4.87 3.11 13.81
CA SER A 24 -4.44 1.91 14.53
C SER A 24 -4.60 2.04 16.04
N LYS A 25 -4.38 3.24 16.61
CA LYS A 25 -4.60 3.51 18.05
C LYS A 25 -6.08 3.55 18.40
N ASP A 26 -6.89 4.15 17.52
CA ASP A 26 -8.31 4.40 17.77
C ASP A 26 -9.22 3.29 17.20
N LYS A 27 -8.65 2.15 16.77
CA LYS A 27 -9.34 1.08 16.05
C LYS A 27 -10.63 0.61 16.71
N LEU A 28 -10.63 0.47 18.04
CA LEU A 28 -11.79 0.00 18.80
C LEU A 28 -12.98 0.98 18.77
N GLN A 29 -12.70 2.26 18.49
CA GLN A 29 -13.69 3.34 18.42
C GLN A 29 -14.18 3.59 16.99
N ASN A 30 -13.56 2.96 15.98
CA ASN A 30 -13.89 3.16 14.58
C ASN A 30 -14.48 1.88 13.97
N VAL A 31 -15.80 1.91 13.71
CA VAL A 31 -16.56 0.78 13.14
C VAL A 31 -15.97 0.24 11.82
N PHE A 32 -15.26 1.07 11.05
CA PHE A 32 -14.65 0.66 9.78
C PHE A 32 -13.27 0.03 9.97
N TYR A 33 -12.51 0.45 10.98
CA TYR A 33 -11.15 -0.04 11.20
C TYR A 33 -11.04 -1.10 12.28
N ARG A 34 -12.08 -1.34 13.09
CA ARG A 34 -12.04 -2.28 14.22
C ARG A 34 -11.36 -3.60 13.90
N ASP A 35 -11.74 -4.20 12.78
CA ASP A 35 -11.25 -5.52 12.35
C ASP A 35 -10.23 -5.40 11.19
N ALA A 36 -9.79 -4.19 10.82
CA ALA A 36 -8.80 -4.00 9.77
C ALA A 36 -7.41 -4.52 10.21
N THR A 37 -6.51 -4.76 9.25
CA THR A 37 -5.07 -4.98 9.54
C THR A 37 -4.27 -3.89 8.84
N PHE A 38 -3.38 -3.23 9.57
CA PHE A 38 -2.52 -2.19 9.00
C PHE A 38 -1.15 -2.78 8.67
N TYR A 39 -0.71 -2.58 7.44
CA TYR A 39 0.59 -3.01 6.95
C TYR A 39 1.44 -1.79 6.57
N SER A 40 2.74 -1.93 6.74
CA SER A 40 3.74 -1.04 6.17
C SER A 40 3.94 -1.35 4.67
N PRO A 41 4.40 -0.38 3.86
CA PRO A 41 4.72 -0.64 2.46
C PRO A 41 5.79 -1.72 2.25
N GLY A 42 6.73 -1.85 3.19
CA GLY A 42 7.73 -2.91 3.19
C GLY A 42 7.13 -4.31 3.32
N GLU A 43 6.22 -4.51 4.28
CA GLU A 43 5.53 -5.81 4.47
C GLU A 43 4.71 -6.18 3.23
N VAL A 44 3.96 -5.23 2.67
CA VAL A 44 3.16 -5.46 1.44
C VAL A 44 4.08 -5.86 0.28
N LYS A 45 5.21 -5.17 0.10
CA LYS A 45 6.20 -5.53 -0.93
C LYS A 45 6.72 -6.96 -0.72
N GLN A 46 7.08 -7.33 0.50
CA GLN A 46 7.58 -8.67 0.82
C GLN A 46 6.55 -9.76 0.52
N TYR A 47 5.28 -9.56 0.89
CA TYR A 47 4.21 -10.52 0.57
C TYR A 47 4.01 -10.67 -0.93
N LEU A 48 4.09 -9.58 -1.70
CA LEU A 48 3.97 -9.64 -3.15
C LEU A 48 5.18 -10.30 -3.82
N GLN A 49 6.39 -10.08 -3.30
CA GLN A 49 7.57 -10.81 -3.75
C GLN A 49 7.40 -12.33 -3.54
N GLN A 50 6.91 -12.74 -2.37
CA GLN A 50 6.58 -14.15 -2.08
C GLN A 50 5.48 -14.69 -3.01
N ALA A 51 4.55 -13.84 -3.46
CA ALA A 51 3.51 -14.18 -4.42
C ALA A 51 3.96 -14.10 -5.90
N ASN A 52 5.27 -14.04 -6.17
CA ASN A 52 5.89 -13.96 -7.50
C ASN A 52 5.48 -12.70 -8.29
N PHE A 53 5.54 -11.53 -7.65
CA PHE A 53 5.45 -10.21 -8.29
C PHE A 53 6.80 -9.46 -8.25
N SER A 54 7.02 -8.58 -9.22
CA SER A 54 8.22 -7.75 -9.36
C SER A 54 7.91 -6.37 -9.96
N HIS A 55 8.94 -5.63 -10.39
CA HIS A 55 8.83 -4.30 -11.02
C HIS A 55 7.96 -3.32 -10.20
N PHE A 56 8.31 -3.20 -8.92
CA PHE A 56 7.55 -2.40 -7.97
C PHE A 56 7.74 -0.91 -8.21
N GLU A 57 6.63 -0.18 -8.27
CA GLU A 57 6.61 1.28 -8.24
C GLU A 57 5.68 1.76 -7.14
N PHE A 58 6.06 2.85 -6.48
CA PHE A 58 5.32 3.42 -5.37
C PHE A 58 5.00 4.89 -5.62
N ARG A 59 3.82 5.28 -5.15
CA ARG A 59 3.35 6.66 -5.04
C ARG A 59 2.73 6.87 -3.66
N GLN A 60 2.79 8.10 -3.16
CA GLN A 60 2.25 8.45 -1.86
C GLN A 60 1.58 9.82 -1.87
N THR A 61 0.60 9.99 -0.99
CA THR A 61 -0.13 11.24 -0.74
C THR A 61 -0.66 11.28 0.70
N LEU A 62 -1.43 12.31 1.05
CA LEU A 62 -1.92 12.61 2.40
C LEU A 62 -0.75 12.82 3.40
N PHE A 63 -0.08 13.96 3.28
CA PHE A 63 1.06 14.31 4.13
C PHE A 63 0.64 15.08 5.40
N ASN A 64 -0.59 15.57 5.43
CA ASN A 64 -1.16 16.31 6.55
C ASN A 64 -2.25 15.53 7.29
N PRO A 65 -2.53 15.85 8.57
CA PRO A 65 -3.72 15.37 9.26
C PRO A 65 -4.98 15.67 8.46
N LEU A 66 -5.93 14.73 8.44
CA LEU A 66 -7.15 14.86 7.62
C LEU A 66 -7.95 16.13 7.91
N GLU A 67 -7.97 16.58 9.17
CA GLU A 67 -8.68 17.82 9.55
C GLU A 67 -8.07 19.09 8.93
N ASN A 68 -6.81 19.03 8.51
CA ASN A 68 -6.06 20.17 7.98
C ASN A 68 -6.01 20.20 6.45
N ILE A 69 -6.52 19.17 5.78
CA ILE A 69 -6.51 19.09 4.31
C ILE A 69 -7.66 19.95 3.76
N LYS A 70 -7.30 21.03 3.05
CA LYS A 70 -8.26 21.98 2.45
C LYS A 70 -8.30 21.93 0.92
N ALA A 71 -7.40 21.17 0.31
CA ALA A 71 -7.28 21.00 -1.13
C ALA A 71 -6.72 19.60 -1.42
N VAL A 72 -6.67 19.21 -2.70
CA VAL A 72 -6.04 17.96 -3.12
C VAL A 72 -4.56 17.97 -2.73
N GLU A 73 -4.15 17.03 -1.90
CA GLU A 73 -2.75 16.85 -1.53
C GLU A 73 -1.94 16.35 -2.74
N PRO A 74 -0.67 16.77 -2.89
CA PRO A 74 0.14 16.34 -4.02
C PRO A 74 0.40 14.84 -4.01
N VAL A 75 0.82 14.30 -5.15
CA VAL A 75 1.33 12.93 -5.26
C VAL A 75 2.84 12.99 -5.39
N LYS A 76 3.55 12.23 -4.55
CA LYS A 76 5.01 12.06 -4.62
C LYS A 76 5.38 10.63 -4.99
N GLU A 77 6.57 10.45 -5.54
CA GLU A 77 7.17 9.13 -5.72
C GLU A 77 7.57 8.50 -4.37
N GLY A 78 7.65 7.17 -4.34
CA GLY A 78 8.08 6.42 -3.15
C GLY A 78 6.99 6.30 -2.07
N TYR A 79 7.44 6.03 -0.85
CA TYR A 79 6.62 5.92 0.36
C TYR A 79 7.45 6.36 1.58
N GLY A 80 6.79 6.56 2.74
CA GLY A 80 7.43 6.84 4.02
C GLY A 80 7.14 8.22 4.61
N GLU A 81 6.54 9.13 3.83
CA GLU A 81 6.08 10.44 4.31
C GLU A 81 4.54 10.50 4.36
N GLY A 82 3.90 10.11 3.26
CA GLY A 82 2.46 10.16 3.07
C GLY A 82 1.76 9.01 3.77
N SER A 83 0.54 9.25 4.23
CA SER A 83 -0.24 8.24 4.93
C SER A 83 -0.98 7.28 4.00
N PHE A 84 -1.19 7.64 2.73
CA PHE A 84 -1.78 6.76 1.73
C PHE A 84 -0.74 6.42 0.66
N VAL A 85 -0.56 5.12 0.42
CA VAL A 85 0.44 4.59 -0.51
C VAL A 85 -0.27 3.79 -1.59
N VAL A 86 0.15 4.01 -2.83
CA VAL A 86 -0.21 3.18 -3.98
C VAL A 86 1.03 2.43 -4.43
N LEU A 87 0.92 1.11 -4.53
CA LEU A 87 1.92 0.24 -5.09
C LEU A 87 1.41 -0.34 -6.42
N ARG A 88 2.25 -0.29 -7.46
CA ARG A 88 2.12 -1.11 -8.65
C ARG A 88 3.11 -2.27 -8.57
N ALA A 89 2.68 -3.47 -8.92
CA ALA A 89 3.56 -4.62 -9.10
C ALA A 89 3.16 -5.43 -10.33
N GLN A 90 4.13 -6.02 -11.02
CA GLN A 90 3.91 -6.85 -12.20
C GLN A 90 3.95 -8.34 -11.82
N LYS A 91 2.99 -9.12 -12.30
CA LYS A 91 2.98 -10.57 -12.14
C LYS A 91 4.05 -11.18 -13.04
N LEU A 92 5.02 -11.89 -12.45
CA LEU A 92 6.04 -12.60 -13.22
C LEU A 92 5.45 -13.83 -13.92
N GLU A 93 6.13 -14.25 -14.99
CA GLU A 93 5.94 -15.58 -15.56
C GLU A 93 6.32 -16.63 -14.51
N ASN A 94 5.49 -17.66 -14.39
CA ASN A 94 5.90 -18.86 -13.69
C ASN A 94 6.80 -19.61 -14.69
N ASN A 95 8.11 -19.64 -14.44
CA ASN A 95 8.99 -20.56 -15.15
C ASN A 95 8.62 -21.98 -14.71
N GLU A 96 7.61 -22.57 -15.35
CA GLU A 96 7.48 -24.01 -15.38
C GLU A 96 8.68 -24.52 -16.16
N TYR A 97 9.65 -25.07 -15.43
CA TYR A 97 10.69 -25.89 -16.03
C TYR A 97 9.97 -27.03 -16.75
N LYS A 98 9.89 -26.96 -18.08
CA LYS A 98 9.50 -28.11 -18.90
C LYS A 98 10.71 -29.03 -19.00
N PRO A 99 10.65 -30.25 -18.44
CA PRO A 99 11.72 -31.23 -18.60
C PRO A 99 11.89 -31.63 -20.07
#